data_AF-A0A5K0YFJ4-F1
#
_entry.id   AF-A0A5K0YFJ4-F1
#
_cell.length_a   1.000
_cell.length_b   1.000
_cell.length_c   1.000
_cell.angle_alpha   90.00
_cell.angle_beta   90.00
_cell.angle_gamma   90.00
#
_symmetry.space_group_name_H-M   'P 1'
#
loop_
_entity.id
_entity.type
_entity.pdbx_description
1 polymer ?
#
loop_
_entity_poly.entity_id
_entity_poly.type
_entity_poly.pdbx_seq_one_letter_code
_entity_poly.pdbx_strand_id
1 'polypeptide(L)'
;MVAFGHEPQKNDANHNERYGVGFRTGAMRLGKNALAITPASNSRSLAFLSQAFNEDKNDFEIPIVSYARQGNFIGIDTNIQTEAEATAHLKSIKGFSPFNEYFIGDKSVLFGKNGTGTQIYIWDLEKWGSDYSLE
;
A
#
# COMPACT_ATOMS: atom_id res chain seq x y z
N MET A 1 0.33 0.05 9.85
CA MET A 1 0.89 -0.85 8.82
C MET A 1 2.19 -0.32 8.20
N VAL A 2 2.21 0.89 7.64
CA VAL A 2 3.42 1.42 6.96
C VAL A 2 4.32 2.32 7.82
N ALA A 3 3.83 2.77 8.97
CA ALA A 3 4.60 3.50 9.98
C ALA A 3 5.43 2.55 10.85
N PHE A 4 6.65 2.96 11.21
CA PHE A 4 7.53 2.19 12.08
C PHE A 4 7.05 2.19 13.53
N GLY A 5 7.04 1.02 14.17
CA GLY A 5 6.77 0.88 15.60
C GLY A 5 5.33 1.24 16.01
N HIS A 6 4.43 1.44 15.05
CA HIS A 6 3.04 1.77 15.34
C HIS A 6 2.17 0.51 15.26
N GLU A 7 1.68 0.08 16.42
CA GLU A 7 0.69 -0.96 16.57
C GLU A 7 -0.59 -0.34 17.16
N PRO A 8 -1.78 -0.62 16.61
CA PRO A 8 -3.02 -0.23 17.25
C PRO A 8 -3.12 -0.93 18.61
N GLN A 9 -3.32 -0.17 19.68
CA GLN A 9 -3.48 -0.70 21.04
C GLN A 9 -4.69 -1.65 21.11
N LYS A 10 -4.46 -2.94 20.87
CA LYS A 10 -5.35 -4.01 21.30
C LYS A 10 -4.51 -4.93 22.18
N ASN A 11 -4.76 -4.86 23.49
CA ASN A 11 -4.25 -5.80 24.48
C ASN A 11 -4.94 -7.17 24.30
N ASP A 12 -4.79 -7.79 23.14
CA ASP A 12 -5.15 -9.18 22.91
C ASP A 12 -3.89 -10.02 23.00
N ALA A 13 -3.79 -10.87 24.01
CA ALA A 13 -2.62 -11.71 24.27
C ALA A 13 -2.30 -12.70 23.12
N ASN A 14 -3.25 -12.90 22.20
CA ASN A 14 -3.14 -13.76 21.02
C ASN A 14 -2.80 -12.99 19.72
N HIS A 15 -2.45 -11.70 19.80
CA HIS A 15 -1.98 -10.96 18.63
C HIS A 15 -0.49 -11.20 18.40
N ASN A 16 -0.15 -11.68 17.20
CA ASN A 16 1.23 -12.08 16.85
C ASN A 16 2.10 -10.89 16.42
N GLU A 17 1.49 -9.76 16.09
CA GLU A 17 2.18 -8.51 15.78
C GLU A 17 2.40 -7.77 17.10
N ARG A 18 3.66 -7.62 17.54
CA ARG A 18 4.02 -6.91 18.79
C ARG A 18 4.93 -5.70 18.60
N TYR A 19 5.44 -5.54 17.37
CA TYR A 19 6.54 -4.62 17.07
C TYR A 19 6.19 -3.60 15.97
N GLY A 20 5.06 -3.77 15.27
CA GLY A 20 4.65 -2.85 14.21
C GLY A 20 5.63 -2.72 13.03
N VAL A 21 6.52 -3.69 12.81
CA VAL A 21 7.52 -3.66 11.72
C VAL A 21 7.40 -4.81 10.71
N GLY A 22 6.63 -5.86 11.04
CA GLY A 22 6.64 -7.13 10.30
C GLY A 22 6.24 -7.02 8.83
N PHE A 23 5.23 -6.19 8.52
CA PHE A 23 4.86 -5.94 7.12
C PHE A 23 6.01 -5.34 6.31
N ARG A 24 6.67 -4.31 6.83
CA ARG A 24 7.70 -3.57 6.11
C ARG A 24 8.95 -4.43 5.90
N THR A 25 9.42 -5.10 6.96
CA THR A 25 10.59 -5.98 6.89
C THR A 25 10.32 -7.20 6.03
N GLY A 26 9.16 -7.82 6.15
CA GLY A 26 8.76 -8.97 5.34
C GLY A 26 8.61 -8.60 3.86
N ALA A 27 7.86 -7.54 3.54
CA ALA A 27 7.64 -7.14 2.16
C ALA A 27 8.95 -6.73 1.47
N MET A 28 9.80 -5.94 2.13
CA MET A 28 11.09 -5.50 1.59
C MET A 28 12.15 -6.60 1.54
N ARG A 29 11.93 -7.71 2.24
CA ARG A 29 12.76 -8.92 2.09
C ARG A 29 12.38 -9.75 0.88
N LEU A 30 11.10 -9.72 0.49
CA LEU A 30 10.61 -10.50 -0.64
C LEU A 30 10.85 -9.80 -1.97
N GLY A 31 10.71 -8.47 -2.02
CA GLY A 31 10.93 -7.69 -3.23
C GLY A 31 11.24 -6.24 -2.96
N LYS A 32 11.71 -5.53 -3.99
CA LYS A 32 12.13 -4.12 -3.88
C LYS A 32 10.95 -3.16 -3.81
N ASN A 33 9.76 -3.62 -4.23
CA ASN A 33 8.57 -2.80 -4.35
C ASN A 33 7.34 -3.55 -3.84
N ALA A 34 6.48 -2.85 -3.10
CA ALA A 34 5.23 -3.36 -2.59
C ALA A 34 4.12 -2.31 -2.61
N LEU A 35 2.92 -2.71 -3.00
CA LEU A 35 1.71 -1.89 -2.97
C LEU A 35 0.68 -2.57 -2.09
N ALA A 36 0.20 -1.87 -1.07
CA ALA A 36 -0.89 -2.32 -0.23
C ALA A 36 -2.16 -1.54 -0.56
N ILE A 37 -3.25 -2.27 -0.78
CA ILE A 37 -4.59 -1.73 -1.01
C ILE A 37 -5.47 -2.21 0.13
N THR A 38 -5.95 -1.28 0.94
CA THR A 38 -6.83 -1.58 2.07
C THR A 38 -8.21 -0.97 1.81
N PRO A 39 -9.22 -1.80 1.48
CA PRO A 39 -10.61 -1.38 1.44
C PRO A 39 -11.22 -1.41 2.85
N ALA A 40 -11.96 -0.36 3.19
CA ALA A 40 -12.87 -0.29 4.34
C ALA A 40 -14.33 -0.14 3.84
N SER A 41 -15.29 -0.03 4.75
CA SER A 41 -16.72 0.06 4.39
C SER A 41 -17.05 1.27 3.52
N ASN A 42 -16.45 2.42 3.82
CA ASN A 42 -16.73 3.71 3.17
C ASN A 42 -15.47 4.44 2.67
N SER A 43 -14.29 3.88 2.88
CA SER A 43 -13.02 4.48 2.48
C SER A 43 -12.07 3.41 1.97
N ARG A 44 -11.02 3.85 1.29
CA ARG A 44 -9.91 3.00 0.86
C ARG A 44 -8.61 3.76 0.93
N SER A 45 -7.53 3.05 1.18
CA SER A 45 -6.20 3.65 1.14
C SER A 45 -5.27 2.76 0.32
N LEU A 46 -4.44 3.41 -0.49
CA LEU A 46 -3.30 2.81 -1.16
C LEU A 46 -2.05 3.29 -0.45
N ALA A 47 -1.12 2.39 -0.16
CA ALA A 47 0.18 2.73 0.36
C ALA A 47 1.26 2.02 -0.47
N PHE A 48 2.22 2.80 -0.96
CA PHE A 48 3.25 2.30 -1.86
C PHE A 48 4.62 2.37 -1.20
N LEU A 49 5.25 1.21 -1.07
CA LEU A 49 6.56 1.04 -0.48
C LEU A 49 7.53 0.66 -1.59
N SER A 50 8.45 1.55 -1.95
CA SER A 50 9.37 1.35 -3.06
C SER A 50 10.77 1.82 -2.70
N GLN A 51 11.74 0.94 -2.97
CA GLN A 51 13.16 1.29 -2.86
C GLN A 51 13.56 2.25 -3.98
N ALA A 52 13.14 1.97 -5.23
CA ALA A 52 13.46 2.80 -6.39
C ALA A 52 12.91 4.24 -6.27
N PHE A 53 11.71 4.41 -5.71
CA PHE A 53 11.15 5.75 -5.47
C PHE A 53 11.94 6.57 -4.43
N ASN A 54 12.63 5.90 -3.51
CA ASN A 54 13.35 6.51 -2.39
C ASN A 54 14.87 6.50 -2.56
N GLU A 55 15.40 5.99 -3.68
CA GLU A 55 16.85 5.76 -3.88
C GLU A 55 17.68 7.06 -3.75
N ASP A 56 17.18 8.17 -4.31
CA ASP A 56 17.86 9.47 -4.29
C ASP A 56 17.37 10.42 -3.18
N LYS A 57 16.55 9.93 -2.23
CA LYS A 57 15.95 10.75 -1.20
C LYS A 57 16.70 10.63 0.12
N ASN A 58 16.98 11.77 0.75
CA ASN A 58 17.53 11.80 2.10
C ASN A 58 16.51 11.30 3.14
N ASP A 59 15.24 11.64 2.95
CA ASP A 59 14.14 11.24 3.82
C ASP A 59 13.28 10.15 3.16
N PHE A 60 12.96 9.12 3.95
CA PHE A 60 12.14 8.02 3.47
C PHE A 60 10.67 8.45 3.35
N GLU A 61 10.11 8.34 2.16
CA GLU A 61 8.73 8.72 1.87
C GLU A 61 7.89 7.49 1.46
N ILE A 62 6.63 7.48 1.89
CA ILE A 62 5.63 6.48 1.50
C ILE A 62 4.48 7.22 0.85
N PRO A 63 4.34 7.15 -0.50
CA PRO A 63 3.17 7.67 -1.15
C PRO A 63 1.92 6.95 -0.66
N ILE A 64 0.98 7.72 -0.10
CA ILE A 64 -0.31 7.23 0.37
C ILE A 64 -1.41 8.01 -0.33
N VAL A 65 -2.43 7.29 -0.81
CA VAL A 65 -3.62 7.90 -1.39
C VAL A 65 -4.85 7.34 -0.71
N SER A 66 -5.61 8.21 -0.03
CA SER A 66 -6.87 7.86 0.61
C SER A 66 -8.06 8.35 -0.21
N TYR A 67 -9.02 7.47 -0.39
CA TYR A 67 -10.28 7.70 -1.07
C TYR A 67 -11.43 7.52 -0.08
N ALA A 68 -12.46 8.35 -0.21
CA ALA A 68 -13.68 8.24 0.57
C ALA A 68 -14.89 8.19 -0.36
N ARG A 69 -15.91 7.44 0.05
CA ARG A 69 -17.20 7.42 -0.61
C ARG A 69 -17.94 8.73 -0.30
N GLN A 70 -18.19 9.52 -1.34
CA GLN A 70 -18.99 10.74 -1.26
C GLN A 70 -20.31 10.47 -1.99
N GLY A 71 -21.30 9.97 -1.25
CA GLY A 71 -22.59 9.55 -1.81
C GLY A 71 -22.45 8.36 -2.78
N ASN A 72 -22.64 8.64 -4.08
CA ASN A 72 -22.62 7.63 -5.15
C ASN A 72 -21.28 7.51 -5.89
N PHE A 73 -20.31 8.39 -5.60
CA PHE A 73 -18.98 8.34 -6.21
C PHE A 73 -17.89 8.18 -5.16
N ILE A 74 -16.70 7.79 -5.63
CA ILE A 74 -15.50 7.65 -4.82
C ILE A 74 -14.56 8.76 -5.25
N GLY A 75 -14.16 9.61 -4.31
CA GLY A 75 -13.23 10.71 -4.53
C GLY A 75 -12.04 10.62 -3.58
N ILE A 76 -11.06 11.49 -3.77
CA ILE A 76 -9.97 11.68 -2.81
C ILE A 76 -10.58 12.14 -1.48
N ASP A 77 -10.11 11.59 -0.37
CA ASP A 77 -10.52 12.01 0.96
C ASP A 77 -9.78 13.29 1.37
N THR A 78 -10.42 14.44 1.11
CA THR A 78 -9.87 15.76 1.41
C THR A 78 -9.79 16.07 2.90
N ASN A 79 -10.40 15.25 3.77
CA ASN A 79 -10.25 15.39 5.23
C ASN A 79 -8.91 14.83 5.73
N ILE A 80 -8.30 13.92 4.98
CA ILE A 80 -7.06 13.24 5.35
C ILE A 80 -5.86 13.86 4.63
N GLN A 81 -6.03 14.20 3.36
CA GLN A 81 -4.95 14.69 2.50
C GLN A 81 -5.45 15.71 1.50
N THR A 82 -4.60 16.64 1.08
CA THR A 82 -4.99 17.61 0.04
C THR A 82 -5.06 16.93 -1.34
N GLU A 83 -5.86 17.47 -2.25
CA GLU A 83 -5.91 16.95 -3.63
C GLU A 83 -4.55 17.04 -4.34
N ALA A 84 -3.78 18.09 -4.07
CA ALA A 84 -2.45 18.28 -4.64
C ALA A 84 -1.47 17.19 -4.18
N GLU A 85 -1.45 16.90 -2.88
CA GLU A 85 -0.64 15.82 -2.29
C GLU A 85 -1.08 14.44 -2.82
N ALA A 86 -2.38 14.18 -2.82
CA ALA A 86 -2.97 12.97 -3.38
C ALA A 86 -2.55 12.74 -4.83
N THR A 87 -2.56 13.80 -5.64
CA THR A 87 -2.19 13.76 -7.06
C THR A 87 -0.69 13.51 -7.23
N ALA A 88 0.15 14.12 -6.40
CA ALA A 88 1.59 13.90 -6.40
C ALA A 88 1.95 12.46 -6.01
N HIS A 89 1.33 11.93 -4.96
CA HIS A 89 1.50 10.54 -4.54
C HIS A 89 0.99 9.57 -5.62
N LEU A 90 -0.19 9.81 -6.20
CA LEU A 90 -0.71 8.97 -7.26
C LEU A 90 0.19 8.97 -8.51
N LYS A 91 0.76 10.13 -8.87
CA LYS A 91 1.74 10.24 -9.96
C LYS A 91 2.99 9.41 -9.68
N SER A 92 3.47 9.44 -8.44
CA SER A 92 4.62 8.64 -8.00
C SER A 92 4.31 7.13 -8.07
N ILE A 93 3.14 6.71 -7.58
CA ILE A 93 2.69 5.31 -7.66
C ILE A 93 2.61 4.87 -9.13
N LYS A 94 2.02 5.67 -10.01
CA LYS A 94 1.94 5.34 -11.44
C LYS A 94 3.31 5.29 -12.14
N GLY A 95 4.26 6.13 -11.72
CA GLY A 95 5.59 6.21 -12.32
C GLY A 95 6.52 5.06 -11.91
N PHE A 96 6.36 4.55 -10.70
CA PHE A 96 7.27 3.56 -10.10
C PHE A 96 6.62 2.20 -9.83
N SER A 97 5.34 2.02 -10.19
CA SER A 97 4.65 0.72 -10.09
C SER A 97 4.16 0.26 -11.47
N PRO A 98 4.00 -1.06 -11.68
CA PRO A 98 3.43 -1.60 -12.91
C PRO A 98 1.91 -1.35 -13.02
N PHE A 99 1.30 -0.69 -12.03
CA PHE A 99 -0.15 -0.56 -11.92
C PHE A 99 -0.61 0.79 -12.45
N ASN A 100 -1.54 0.75 -13.40
CA ASN A 100 -2.22 1.93 -13.89
C ASN A 100 -3.51 2.22 -13.09
N GLU A 101 -4.15 3.35 -13.39
CA GLU A 101 -5.40 3.76 -12.72
C GLU A 101 -6.55 2.77 -12.88
N TYR A 102 -6.58 2.02 -13.99
CA TYR A 102 -7.60 0.99 -14.22
C TYR A 102 -7.39 -0.22 -13.32
N PHE A 103 -6.14 -0.66 -13.12
CA PHE A 103 -5.83 -1.75 -12.20
C PHE A 103 -6.15 -1.38 -10.76
N ILE A 104 -5.72 -0.19 -10.34
CA ILE A 104 -6.04 0.35 -9.01
C ILE A 104 -7.56 0.46 -8.84
N GLY A 105 -8.24 0.97 -9.87
CA GLY A 105 -9.69 1.04 -9.98
C GLY A 105 -10.36 -0.32 -9.79
N ASP A 106 -10.00 -1.32 -10.60
CA ASP A 106 -10.53 -2.69 -10.59
C ASP A 106 -10.38 -3.39 -9.23
N LYS A 107 -9.18 -3.35 -8.66
CA LYS A 107 -8.93 -3.92 -7.32
C LYS A 107 -9.62 -3.14 -6.22
N SER A 108 -9.91 -1.87 -6.49
CA SER A 108 -10.84 -1.05 -5.73
C SER A 108 -12.29 -1.18 -6.20
N VAL A 109 -12.78 -2.25 -6.83
CA VAL A 109 -14.25 -2.44 -7.02
C VAL A 109 -14.82 -3.41 -5.99
N LEU A 110 -13.99 -4.07 -5.20
CA LEU A 110 -14.40 -5.06 -4.19
C LEU A 110 -15.05 -4.45 -2.92
N PHE A 111 -15.95 -3.46 -3.06
CA PHE A 111 -16.89 -3.08 -2.00
C PHE A 111 -18.01 -4.11 -1.93
N GLY A 112 -17.78 -5.21 -1.22
CA GLY A 112 -18.81 -6.20 -0.91
C GLY A 112 -19.26 -6.10 0.55
N LYS A 113 -20.50 -6.52 0.86
CA LYS A 113 -21.07 -6.57 2.23
C LYS A 113 -20.17 -7.24 3.29
N ASN A 114 -19.21 -8.07 2.86
CA ASN A 114 -18.22 -8.78 3.69
C ASN A 114 -16.75 -8.52 3.28
N GLY A 115 -16.50 -7.52 2.42
CA GLY A 115 -15.21 -7.30 1.72
C GLY A 115 -14.16 -6.52 2.52
N THR A 116 -13.85 -6.96 3.74
CA THR A 116 -12.71 -6.43 4.50
C THR A 116 -11.49 -7.30 4.24
N GLY A 117 -10.54 -6.83 3.43
CA GLY A 117 -9.31 -7.56 3.17
C GLY A 117 -8.25 -6.68 2.51
N THR A 118 -7.09 -6.57 3.14
CA THR A 118 -5.94 -5.87 2.55
C THR A 118 -5.29 -6.76 1.49
N GLN A 119 -5.16 -6.23 0.28
CA GLN A 119 -4.40 -6.87 -0.79
C GLN A 119 -3.00 -6.29 -0.82
N ILE A 120 -1.99 -7.16 -0.86
CA ILE A 120 -0.59 -6.77 -0.90
C ILE A 120 0.01 -7.35 -2.18
N TYR A 121 0.56 -6.47 -3.00
CA TYR A 121 1.29 -6.82 -4.21
C TYR A 121 2.76 -6.56 -3.96
N ILE A 122 3.62 -7.55 -4.19
CA ILE A 122 5.07 -7.42 -4.08
C ILE A 122 5.67 -7.84 -5.43
N TRP A 123 6.58 -7.03 -5.95
CA TRP A 123 7.27 -7.30 -7.22
C TRP A 123 8.73 -6.87 -7.14
N ASP A 124 9.46 -7.09 -8.23
CA ASP A 124 10.92 -7.01 -8.29
C ASP A 124 11.53 -7.85 -7.17
N LEU A 125 11.13 -9.12 -7.15
CA LEU A 125 11.47 -10.07 -6.10
C LEU A 125 12.99 -10.22 -5.99
N GLU A 126 13.47 -10.34 -4.75
CA GLU A 126 14.89 -10.55 -4.48
C GLU A 126 15.29 -11.91 -5.08
N LYS A 127 16.24 -11.90 -6.02
CA LYS A 127 16.74 -13.12 -6.66
C LYS A 127 17.80 -13.76 -5.77
N TRP A 128 17.55 -14.97 -5.28
CA TRP A 128 18.54 -15.76 -4.56
C TRP A 128 18.94 -16.98 -5.37
N GLY A 129 20.25 -17.17 -5.57
CA GLY A 129 20.81 -18.22 -6.42
C GLY A 129 21.00 -17.79 -7.87
N SER A 130 21.71 -18.61 -8.65
CA SER A 130 22.09 -18.30 -10.04
C SER A 130 21.06 -18.74 -11.09
N ASP A 131 20.14 -19.65 -10.78
CA ASP A 131 19.31 -20.29 -11.81
C ASP A 131 17.90 -20.63 -11.31
N TYR A 132 16.88 -19.93 -11.84
CA TYR A 132 15.53 -20.49 -11.94
C TYR A 132 14.87 -20.00 -13.22
N SER A 133 14.70 -20.92 -14.17
CA SER A 133 13.69 -20.87 -15.22
C SER A 133 12.33 -21.11 -14.56
N LEU A 134 11.44 -20.12 -14.61
CA LEU A 134 10.01 -20.39 -14.50
C LEU A 134 9.60 -21.04 -15.83
N GLU A 135 9.48 -22.37 -15.84
CA GLU A 135 8.62 -23.06 -16.84
C GLU A 135 7.15 -22.85 -16.49
#